data_AF-A0A959PL00-F1
#
_entry.id   AF-A0A959PL00-F1
#
_cell.length_a   1.000
_cell.length_b   1.000
_cell.length_c   1.000
_cell.angle_alpha   90.00
_cell.angle_beta   90.00
_cell.angle_gamma   90.00
#
_symmetry.space_group_name_H-M   'P 1'
#
loop_
_entity.id
_entity.type
_entity.pdbx_description
1 polymer ?
#
loop_
_entity_poly.entity_id
_entity_poly.type
_entity_poly.pdbx_seq_one_letter_code
_entity_poly.pdbx_strand_id
1 'polypeptide(L)' 'DSFFKSLIKKHEHLTPKDLKLCAYLKMNLSTKEIAPLLGISHRGVEIHRYRLRKKLDLDTEQNLNEYLMKIS' A
#
# COMPACT_ATOMS: atom_id res chain seq x y z
N ASP A 1 10.01 -11.72 -6.87
CA ASP A 1 8.71 -12.15 -7.41
C ASP A 1 7.64 -12.63 -6.42
N SER A 2 7.96 -12.92 -5.15
CA SER A 2 6.96 -13.48 -4.21
C SER A 2 6.03 -12.45 -3.56
N PHE A 3 6.46 -11.19 -3.36
CA PHE A 3 5.66 -10.18 -2.65
C PHE A 3 4.25 -9.99 -3.21
N PHE A 4 4.11 -9.73 -4.52
CA PHE A 4 2.79 -9.50 -5.13
C PHE A 4 1.93 -10.77 -5.08
N LYS A 5 2.52 -11.96 -5.24
CA LYS A 5 1.80 -13.24 -5.12
C LYS A 5 1.29 -13.44 -3.70
N SER A 6 2.12 -13.22 -2.69
CA SER A 6 1.75 -13.30 -1.27
C SER A 6 0.67 -12.26 -0.90
N LEU A 7 0.78 -11.05 -1.44
CA LEU A 7 -0.16 -9.97 -1.19
C LEU A 7 -1.53 -10.24 -1.82
N ILE A 8 -1.56 -10.67 -3.08
CA ILE A 8 -2.80 -11.05 -3.79
C ILE A 8 -3.44 -12.27 -3.12
N LYS A 9 -2.64 -13.28 -2.73
CA LYS A 9 -3.15 -14.47 -2.03
C LYS A 9 -3.79 -14.14 -0.67
N LYS A 10 -3.32 -13.12 0.03
CA LYS A 10 -3.93 -12.64 1.29
C LYS A 10 -5.10 -11.68 1.05
N HIS A 11 -5.05 -10.91 -0.04
CA HIS A 11 -5.97 -9.81 -0.33
C HIS A 11 -6.31 -9.78 -1.82
N GLU A 12 -7.24 -10.65 -2.23
CA GLU A 12 -7.61 -10.83 -3.64
C GLU A 12 -8.35 -9.62 -4.24
N HIS A 13 -8.91 -8.76 -3.39
CA HIS A 13 -9.67 -7.56 -3.75
C HIS A 13 -8.80 -6.31 -3.97
N LEU A 14 -7.47 -6.42 -3.91
CA LEU A 14 -6.57 -5.31 -4.22
C LEU A 14 -6.55 -5.03 -5.72
N THR A 15 -6.73 -3.75 -6.06
CA THR A 15 -6.66 -3.29 -7.46
C THR A 15 -5.20 -3.09 -7.89
N PRO A 16 -4.90 -3.00 -9.20
CA PRO A 16 -3.56 -2.68 -9.68
C PRO A 16 -3.00 -1.36 -9.11
N LYS A 17 -3.86 -0.37 -8.84
CA LYS A 17 -3.45 0.89 -8.17
C LYS A 17 -3.04 0.65 -6.72
N ASP A 18 -3.75 -0.21 -6.01
CA ASP A 18 -3.42 -0.59 -4.63
C ASP A 18 -2.09 -1.35 -4.58
N LEU A 19 -1.86 -2.27 -5.51
CA LEU A 19 -0.60 -3.01 -5.63
C LEU A 19 0.59 -2.06 -5.90
N LYS A 20 0.42 -1.06 -6.78
CA LYS A 20 1.45 -0.02 -7.01
C LYS A 20 1.75 0.76 -5.74
N LEU A 21 0.71 1.17 -4.99
CA LEU A 21 0.91 1.84 -3.71
C LEU A 21 1.68 0.95 -2.74
N CYS A 22 1.29 -0.32 -2.57
CA CYS A 22 2.00 -1.28 -1.73
C CYS A 22 3.48 -1.44 -2.12
N ALA A 23 3.79 -1.45 -3.40
CA ALA A 23 5.16 -1.52 -3.90
C ALA A 23 5.98 -0.30 -3.47
N TYR A 24 5.45 0.91 -3.67
CA TYR A 24 6.13 2.13 -3.24
C TYR A 24 6.32 2.21 -1.73
N LEU A 25 5.34 1.74 -0.95
CA LEU A 25 5.45 1.65 0.50
C LEU A 25 6.49 0.63 0.95
N LYS A 26 6.61 -0.51 0.24
CA LYS A 26 7.65 -1.51 0.49
C LYS A 26 9.05 -0.98 0.17
N MET A 27 9.16 -0.04 -0.78
CA MET A 27 10.38 0.72 -1.09
C MET A 27 10.64 1.84 -0.07
N ASN A 28 9.86 1.93 1.01
CA ASN A 28 9.96 2.94 2.06
C ASN A 28 9.82 4.39 1.56
N LEU A 29 9.10 4.60 0.45
CA LEU A 29 8.84 5.94 -0.08
C LEU A 29 7.82 6.69 0.79
N SER A 30 8.04 7.99 0.94
CA SER A 30 7.13 8.89 1.63
C SER A 30 5.91 9.24 0.77
N THR A 31 4.83 9.69 1.40
CA THR A 31 3.62 10.18 0.71
C THR A 31 3.93 11.29 -0.31
N LYS A 32 4.97 12.11 -0.03
CA LYS A 32 5.43 13.18 -0.92
C LYS A 32 6.09 12.64 -2.18
N GLU A 33 6.87 11.57 -2.07
CA GLU A 33 7.51 10.91 -3.22
C GLU A 33 6.50 10.08 -4.02
N ILE A 34 5.51 9.49 -3.35
CA ILE A 34 4.47 8.66 -3.98
C ILE A 34 3.49 9.49 -4.82
N ALA A 35 3.15 10.70 -4.36
CA ALA A 35 2.21 11.59 -5.03
C ALA A 35 2.52 11.80 -6.53
N PRO A 36 3.73 12.25 -6.93
CA PRO A 36 4.06 12.40 -8.34
C PRO A 36 4.13 11.06 -9.09
N LEU A 37 4.55 9.96 -8.44
CA LEU A 37 4.60 8.63 -9.06
C LEU A 37 3.22 8.04 -9.37
N LEU A 38 2.20 8.42 -8.61
CA LEU A 38 0.80 8.02 -8.84
C LEU A 38 0.02 9.05 -9.66
N GLY A 39 0.58 10.23 -9.92
CA GLY A 39 -0.11 11.33 -10.61
C GLY A 39 -1.29 11.88 -9.81
N ILE A 40 -1.22 11.86 -8.47
CA ILE A 40 -2.26 12.37 -7.58
C ILE A 40 -1.67 13.32 -6.53
N SER A 41 -2.51 14.13 -5.89
CA SER A 41 -2.06 15.02 -4.81
C SER A 41 -1.63 14.24 -3.57
N HIS A 42 -0.83 14.87 -2.70
CA HIS A 42 -0.47 14.31 -1.39
C HIS A 42 -1.70 13.83 -0.61
N ARG A 43 -2.77 14.63 -0.61
CA ARG A 43 -4.06 14.28 0.01
C ARG A 43 -4.71 13.06 -0.65
N GLY A 44 -4.59 12.94 -1.97
CA GLY A 44 -5.03 11.76 -2.71
C GLY A 44 -4.32 10.50 -2.23
N VAL A 45 -3.01 10.55 -2.02
CA VAL A 45 -2.23 9.42 -1.47
C VAL A 45 -2.67 9.06 -0.06
N GLU A 46 -2.93 10.05 0.81
CA GLU A 46 -3.45 9.79 2.17
C GLU A 46 -4.80 9.06 2.15
N ILE A 47 -5.73 9.51 1.31
CA ILE A 47 -7.04 8.85 1.13
C ILE A 47 -6.84 7.42 0.58
N HIS A 48 -5.91 7.25 -0.36
CA HIS A 48 -5.57 5.94 -0.92
C HIS A 48 -4.99 5.01 0.15
N ARG A 49 -4.08 5.49 1.00
CA ARG A 49 -3.52 4.75 2.15
C ARG A 49 -4.61 4.35 3.15
N TYR A 50 -5.55 5.26 3.45
CA TYR A 50 -6.68 4.96 4.33
C TYR A 50 -7.56 3.84 3.77
N ARG A 51 -7.91 3.92 2.48
CA ARG A 51 -8.68 2.87 1.80
C ARG A 51 -7.92 1.56 1.74
N LEU A 52 -6.63 1.62 1.42
CA LEU A 52 -5.75 0.46 1.39
C LEU A 52 -5.72 -0.24 2.75
N ARG A 53 -5.61 0.53 3.85
CA ARG A 53 -5.64 -0.02 5.21
C ARG A 53 -6.92 -0.82 5.48
N LYS A 54 -8.08 -0.28 5.11
CA LYS A 54 -9.37 -0.99 5.23
C LYS A 54 -9.42 -2.25 4.38
N LYS A 55 -8.86 -2.21 3.17
CA LYS A 55 -8.77 -3.40 2.31
C LYS A 55 -7.85 -4.45 2.92
N LEU A 56 -6.74 -4.05 3.54
CA LEU A 56 -5.80 -4.97 4.17
C LEU A 56 -6.27 -5.47 5.55
N ASP A 57 -7.46 -5.04 6.00
CA ASP A 57 -8.04 -5.33 7.30
C ASP A 57 -7.08 -5.04 8.47
N LEU A 58 -6.39 -3.89 8.39
CA LEU A 58 -5.43 -3.48 9.40
C LEU A 58 -6.06 -2.53 10.42
N ASP A 59 -6.00 -2.92 11.69
CA ASP A 59 -6.46 -2.08 12.80
C ASP A 59 -5.59 -0.84 12.94
N THR A 60 -6.15 0.28 13.38
CA THR A 60 -5.55 1.63 13.56
C THR A 60 -4.21 1.69 14.30
N GLU A 61 -3.89 0.69 15.12
CA GLU A 61 -2.60 0.59 15.82
C GLU A 61 -1.50 -0.03 14.95
N GLN A 62 -1.84 -0.77 13.89
CA GLN A 62 -0.87 -1.46 13.06
C GLN A 62 -0.17 -0.54 12.05
N ASN A 63 1.15 -0.60 11.97
CA ASN A 63 1.87 0.18 10.97
C ASN A 63 1.73 -0.47 9.58
N LEU A 64 1.14 0.26 8.63
CA LEU A 64 0.93 -0.20 7.25
C LEU A 64 2.26 -0.55 6.55
N ASN A 65 3.30 0.25 6.77
CA ASN A 65 4.60 0.02 6.12
C ASN A 65 5.27 -1.23 6.71
N GLU A 66 5.26 -1.40 8.03
CA GLU A 66 5.81 -2.62 8.67
C GLU A 66 5.06 -3.88 8.23
N TYR A 67 3.73 -3.80 8.12
CA TYR A 67 2.92 -4.91 7.62
C TYR A 67 3.39 -5.35 6.22
N LEU A 68 3.58 -4.40 5.31
CA LEU A 68 4.03 -4.68 3.94
C LEU A 68 5.49 -5.16 3.88
N MET A 69 6.34 -4.73 4.81
CA MET A 69 7.72 -5.25 4.94
C MET A 69 7.73 -6.71 5.35
N LYS A 70 6.84 -7.14 6.26
CA LYS A 70 6.72 -8.53 6.73
C LYS A 70 6.23 -9.51 5.66
N ILE A 71 5.58 -9.03 4.60
CA ILE A 71 5.13 -9.88 3.50
C ILE A 71 6.33 -10.17 2.58
N SER A 72 6.79 -11.43 2.57
CA SER A 72 7.82 -11.94 1.64
C SER A 72 7.20 -12.70 0.48
#